data_AF-A0A9E7E7P8-F1
#
_entry.id   AF-A0A9E7E7P8-F1
#
_cell.length_a   1.000
_cell.length_b   1.000
_cell.length_c   1.000
_cell.angle_alpha   90.00
_cell.angle_beta   90.00
_cell.angle_gamma   90.00
#
_symmetry.space_group_name_H-M   'P 1'
#
loop_
_entity.id
_entity.type
_entity.pdbx_description
1 polymer ?
#
loop_
_entity_poly.entity_id
_entity_poly.type
_entity_poly.pdbx_seq_one_letter_code
_entity_poly.pdbx_strand_id
1 'polypeptide(L)' 'MCILMLFNSADRLTYREIKQATQIPASDLKRCLQSLACVKGENVLSKEPMSKDIARVMLSTSMTNLQANSSR' A
#
# COMPACT_ATOMS: atom_id res chain seq x y z
N MET A 1 -9.64 5.46 5.42
CA MET A 1 -8.53 4.76 4.72
C MET A 1 -8.02 3.63 5.63
N CYS A 2 -8.65 2.45 5.59
CA CYS A 2 -8.34 1.32 6.49
C CYS A 2 -7.19 0.40 6.02
N ILE A 3 -6.72 0.58 4.78
CA ILE A 3 -5.72 -0.30 4.13
C ILE A 3 -4.43 -0.39 4.94
N LEU A 4 -3.90 0.74 5.44
CA LEU A 4 -2.65 0.77 6.20
C LEU A 4 -2.73 0.00 7.52
N MET A 5 -3.93 -0.06 8.14
CA MET A 5 -4.13 -0.79 9.40
C MET A 5 -3.97 -2.30 9.25
N LEU A 6 -4.19 -2.84 8.03
CA LEU A 6 -3.98 -4.27 7.77
C LEU A 6 -2.51 -4.67 7.95
N PHE A 7 -1.59 -3.72 7.73
CA PHE A 7 -0.16 -3.97 7.88
C PHE A 7 0.31 -3.99 9.34
N ASN A 8 -0.56 -3.62 10.30
CA ASN A 8 -0.25 -3.79 11.72
C ASN A 8 -0.21 -5.27 12.13
N SER A 9 -0.79 -6.16 11.32
CA SER A 9 -0.88 -7.60 11.59
C SER A 9 -0.23 -8.46 10.51
N ALA A 10 0.26 -7.85 9.42
CA ALA A 10 0.90 -8.55 8.32
C ALA A 10 1.93 -7.64 7.63
N ASP A 11 3.19 -8.10 7.52
CA ASP A 11 4.24 -7.30 6.87
C ASP A 11 4.04 -7.15 5.36
N ARG A 12 3.41 -8.16 4.74
CA ARG A 12 3.22 -8.25 3.29
C ARG A 12 1.80 -8.69 2.97
N LEU A 13 1.17 -8.00 2.05
CA LEU A 13 -0.19 -8.32 1.59
C LEU A 13 -0.28 -8.19 0.07
N THR A 14 -1.06 -9.08 -0.53
CA THR A 14 -1.44 -9.03 -1.93
C THR A 14 -2.67 -8.15 -2.14
N TYR A 15 -2.87 -7.68 -3.37
CA TYR A 15 -4.10 -6.98 -3.76
C TYR A 15 -5.38 -7.75 -3.39
N ARG A 16 -5.36 -9.08 -3.53
CA ARG A 16 -6.50 -9.95 -3.24
C ARG A 16 -6.84 -9.96 -1.76
N GLU A 17 -5.84 -10.10 -0.89
CA GLU A 17 -6.03 -10.11 0.57
C GLU A 17 -6.56 -8.77 1.06
N ILE A 18 -6.01 -7.65 0.56
CA ILE A 18 -6.50 -6.31 0.89
C ILE A 18 -7.94 -6.12 0.40
N LYS A 19 -8.26 -6.56 -0.82
CA LYS A 19 -9.63 -6.50 -1.35
C LYS A 19 -10.60 -7.29 -0.48
N GLN A 20 -10.22 -8.50 -0.08
CA GLN A 20 -11.06 -9.36 0.75
C GLN A 20 -11.25 -8.79 2.17
N ALA A 21 -10.20 -8.23 2.77
CA ALA A 21 -10.27 -7.67 4.11
C ALA A 21 -11.05 -6.34 4.17
N THR A 22 -10.91 -5.50 3.13
CA THR A 22 -11.52 -4.16 3.12
C THR A 22 -12.88 -4.09 2.41
N GLN A 23 -13.20 -5.06 1.56
CA GLN A 23 -14.39 -5.06 0.69
C GLN A 23 -14.51 -3.80 -0.20
N ILE A 24 -13.39 -3.09 -0.45
CA ILE A 24 -13.37 -1.91 -1.32
C ILE A 24 -13.57 -2.36 -2.79
N PRO A 25 -14.39 -1.66 -3.58
CA PRO A 25 -14.53 -1.90 -5.01
C PRO A 25 -13.18 -1.90 -5.74
N ALA A 26 -13.06 -2.76 -6.75
CA ALA A 26 -11.76 -3.00 -7.39
C ALA A 26 -11.14 -1.74 -8.03
N SER A 27 -11.96 -0.86 -8.60
CA SER A 27 -11.57 0.43 -9.17
C SER A 27 -10.94 1.35 -8.13
N ASP A 28 -11.60 1.44 -6.97
CA ASP A 28 -11.27 2.39 -5.92
C ASP A 28 -10.04 1.90 -5.16
N LEU A 29 -9.99 0.60 -4.89
CA LEU A 29 -8.84 -0.04 -4.27
C LEU A 29 -7.57 0.16 -5.10
N LYS A 30 -7.65 0.01 -6.43
CA LYS A 30 -6.50 0.26 -7.32
C LYS A 30 -6.03 1.71 -7.21
N ARG A 31 -6.94 2.68 -7.25
CA ARG A 31 -6.61 4.11 -7.11
C ARG A 31 -5.96 4.41 -5.76
N CYS A 32 -6.52 3.89 -4.66
CA CYS A 32 -5.96 4.06 -3.33
C CYS A 32 -4.54 3.47 -3.24
N LEU A 33 -4.36 2.21 -3.67
CA LEU A 33 -3.05 1.56 -3.63
C LEU A 33 -2.02 2.25 -4.53
N GLN A 34 -2.43 2.77 -5.69
CA GLN A 34 -1.56 3.56 -6.55
C GLN A 34 -1.10 4.84 -5.83
N SER A 35 -2.00 5.56 -5.18
CA SER A 35 -1.64 6.74 -4.39
C SER A 35 -0.72 6.41 -3.22
N LEU A 36 -0.80 5.21 -2.66
CA LEU A 36 0.04 4.81 -1.53
C LEU A 36 1.41 4.25 -1.96
N ALA A 37 1.51 3.65 -3.15
CA ALA A 37 2.69 2.88 -3.59
C ALA A 37 3.44 3.48 -4.79
N CYS A 38 2.85 4.43 -5.52
CA CYS A 38 3.43 4.99 -6.75
C CYS A 38 3.81 6.49 -6.64
N VAL A 39 3.57 7.14 -5.49
CA VAL A 39 3.99 8.53 -5.28
C VAL A 39 5.50 8.56 -5.09
N LYS A 40 6.19 9.24 -6.02
CA LYS A 40 7.65 9.33 -6.00
C LYS A 40 8.10 10.14 -4.78
N GLY A 41 8.96 9.56 -3.95
CA GLY A 41 9.56 10.23 -2.80
C GLY A 41 8.73 10.17 -1.51
N GLU A 42 7.43 9.87 -1.60
CA GLU A 42 6.51 9.84 -0.44
C GLU A 42 5.59 8.60 -0.44
N ASN A 43 5.94 7.55 -1.18
CA ASN A 43 5.20 6.29 -1.11
C ASN A 43 5.34 5.66 0.28
N VAL A 44 4.20 5.33 0.88
CA VAL A 44 4.12 4.63 2.16
C VAL A 44 4.08 3.11 1.99
N LEU A 45 3.78 2.64 0.78
CA LEU A 45 3.85 1.24 0.40
C LEU A 45 4.96 1.00 -0.63
N SER A 46 5.66 -0.12 -0.49
CA SER A 46 6.63 -0.65 -1.45
C SER A 46 6.03 -1.83 -2.20
N LYS A 47 6.49 -2.06 -3.44
CA LYS A 47 6.00 -3.12 -4.33
C LYS A 47 7.12 -4.09 -4.63
N GLU A 48 6.85 -5.38 -4.44
CA GLU A 48 7.81 -6.44 -4.76
C GLU A 48 7.11 -7.63 -5.45
N PRO A 49 7.56 -8.05 -6.66
CA PRO A 49 8.51 -7.36 -7.54
C PRO A 49 7.96 -6.04 -8.08
N MET A 50 8.83 -5.13 -8.55
CA MET A 50 8.39 -3.84 -9.08
C MET A 50 7.62 -4.01 -10.39
N SER A 51 6.35 -3.58 -10.41
CA SER A 51 5.50 -3.64 -11.60
C SER A 51 4.59 -2.41 -11.70
N LYS A 52 4.12 -2.16 -12.93
CA LYS A 52 3.06 -1.18 -13.22
C LYS A 52 1.69 -1.67 -12.75
N ASP A 53 1.47 -2.99 -12.72
CA ASP A 53 0.20 -3.58 -12.31
C ASP A 53 0.21 -3.90 -10.81
N ILE A 54 -0.48 -3.09 -10.01
CA ILE A 54 -0.62 -3.28 -8.55
C ILE A 54 -1.31 -4.60 -8.20
N ALA A 55 -2.12 -5.17 -9.10
CA ALA A 55 -2.80 -6.42 -8.81
C ALA A 55 -1.85 -7.64 -8.79
N ARG A 56 -0.62 -7.51 -9.31
CA ARG A 56 0.36 -8.59 -9.46
C ARG A 56 1.58 -8.46 -8.55
N VAL A 57 1.57 -7.53 -7.60
CA VAL A 57 2.70 -7.29 -6.69
C VAL A 57 2.31 -7.59 -5.25
N MET A 58 3.31 -7.92 -4.43
CA MET A 58 3.15 -7.84 -2.98
C MET A 58 3.39 -6.41 -2.54
N LEU A 59 2.58 -5.95 -1.60
CA LEU A 59 2.69 -4.65 -0.96
C LEU A 59 3.23 -4.84 0.45
N SER A 60 4.12 -3.96 0.88
CA SER A 60 4.62 -3.87 2.26
C SER A 60 4.75 -2.40 2.66
N THR A 61 4.69 -2.09 3.96
CA THR A 61 4.93 -0.71 4.41
C THR A 61 6.39 -0.33 4.22
N SER A 62 6.64 0.83 3.61
CA SER A 62 7.98 1.43 3.53
C SER A 62 8.16 2.36 4.73
N MET A 63 8.93 1.95 5.73
CA MET A 63 9.21 2.76 6.93
C MET A 63 10.02 4.05 6.65
N THR A 64 10.35 4.33 5.39
CA THR A 64 11.29 5.38 4.99
C THR A 64 10.78 6.82 5.12
N ASN A 65 9.49 7.08 5.37
CA ASN A 65 8.98 8.47 5.44
C ASN A 65 8.09 8.82 6.64
N LEU A 66 7.65 7.85 7.46
CA LEU A 66 6.83 8.17 8.65
C LEU A 66 7.62 8.93 9.74
N GLN A 67 8.95 8.89 9.73
CA GLN A 67 9.79 9.66 10.63
C GLN A 67 10.10 11.09 10.15
N ALA A 68 9.85 11.43 8.87
CA ALA A 68 10.27 12.72 8.31
C ALA A 68 9.30 13.89 8.59
N ASN A 69 8.04 13.60 8.96
CA ASN A 69 7.00 14.63 9.18
C ASN A 69 6.58 14.80 10.65
N SER A 70 7.28 14.16 11.60
CA SER A 70 7.06 14.38 13.04
C SER A 70 8.06 15.36 13.66
N SER A 71 8.83 16.07 12.82
CA SER A 71 9.83 17.06 13.25
C SER A 71 9.68 18.42 12.55
N ARG A 72 8.48 18.78 12.08
CA ARG A 72 8.15 20.15 11.65
C ARG A 72 6.80 20.58 12.19
#